data_AF-A0A7C6V6C9-F1
#
_entry.id   AF-A0A7C6V6C9-F1
#
_cell.length_a   1.000
_cell.length_b   1.000
_cell.length_c   1.000
_cell.angle_alpha   90.00
_cell.angle_beta   90.00
_cell.angle_gamma   90.00
#
_symmetry.space_group_name_H-M   'P 1'
#
loop_
_entity.id
_entity.type
_entity.pdbx_description
1 polymer ?
#
loop_
_entity_poly.entity_id
_entity_poly.type
_entity_poly.pdbx_seq_one_letter_code
_entity_poly.pdbx_strand_id
1 'polypeptide(L)' 'MHVRRGDIFYADLSPVVGSEQGGTRPVLIIQNDIGNQYSPTTIVAAITSQIAKAKLPT' A
#
# COMPACT_ATOMS: atom_id res chain seq x y z
N MET A 1 -9.12 13.49 -7.63
CA MET A 1 -9.57 12.22 -7.03
C MET A 1 -9.52 12.41 -5.52
N HIS A 2 -10.64 12.29 -4.81
CA HIS A 2 -10.63 12.40 -3.34
C HIS A 2 -10.25 11.04 -2.76
N VAL A 3 -9.08 10.97 -2.14
CA VAL A 3 -8.58 9.80 -1.42
C VAL A 3 -8.92 9.98 0.05
N ARG A 4 -9.59 9.01 0.69
CA ARG A 4 -9.91 9.08 2.12
C ARG A 4 -9.31 7.92 2.89
N ARG A 5 -9.05 8.14 4.17
CA ARG A 5 -8.58 7.11 5.09
C ARG A 5 -9.60 5.98 5.17
N GLY A 6 -9.14 4.75 4.96
CA GLY A 6 -10.00 3.57 4.91
C GLY A 6 -10.39 3.12 3.50
N ASP A 7 -10.18 3.95 2.47
CA ASP A 7 -10.41 3.54 1.09
C ASP A 7 -9.40 2.47 0.65
N ILE A 8 -9.81 1.62 -0.30
CA ILE A 8 -8.95 0.62 -0.94
C ILE A 8 -8.80 0.99 -2.42
N PHE A 9 -7.56 1.08 -2.87
CA PHE A 9 -7.22 1.33 -4.28
C PHE A 9 -6.24 0.30 -4.80
N TYR A 10 -6.25 0.03 -6.10
CA TYR A 10 -5.14 -0.64 -6.76
C TYR A 10 -4.03 0.38 -7.01
N ALA A 11 -2.80 0.06 -6.62
CA ALA A 11 -1.61 0.88 -6.87
C ALA A 11 -0.52 0.02 -7.50
N ASP A 12 0.22 0.60 -8.46
CA ASP A 12 1.47 0.01 -8.95
C ASP A 12 2.61 0.43 -8.03
N LEU A 13 3.21 -0.53 -7.33
CA LEU A 13 4.30 -0.32 -6.38
C LEU A 13 5.67 -0.66 -7.00
N SER A 14 5.78 -0.73 -8.33
CA SER A 14 7.03 -1.07 -9.03
C SER A 14 7.86 0.19 -9.35
N PRO A 15 9.21 0.12 -9.35
CA PRO A 15 10.05 -1.02 -9.00
C PRO A 15 10.24 -1.19 -7.48
N VAL A 16 10.60 -2.40 -7.06
CA VAL A 16 10.90 -2.74 -5.65
C VAL A 16 12.27 -3.38 -5.50
N VAL A 17 12.85 -3.32 -4.30
CA VAL A 17 14.13 -3.94 -3.96
C VAL A 17 13.95 -4.98 -2.84
N GLY A 18 14.49 -6.19 -3.06
CA GLY A 18 14.49 -7.24 -2.04
C GLY A 18 13.10 -7.79 -1.69
N SER A 19 12.70 -7.64 -0.42
CA SER A 19 11.44 -8.21 0.13
C SER A 19 10.28 -7.22 0.23
N GLU A 20 10.41 -6.05 -0.40
CA GLU A 20 9.35 -5.05 -0.52
C GLU A 20 8.13 -5.62 -1.26
N GLN A 21 6.93 -5.16 -0.90
CA GLN A 21 5.70 -5.57 -1.58
C GLN A 21 5.55 -4.78 -2.89
N GLY A 22 5.81 -5.42 -4.03
CA GLY A 22 5.77 -4.79 -5.36
C GLY A 22 4.60 -5.21 -6.26
N GLY A 23 4.58 -4.68 -7.48
CA GLY A 23 3.55 -4.96 -8.49
C GLY A 23 2.24 -4.21 -8.25
N THR A 24 1.29 -4.38 -9.16
CA THR A 24 -0.05 -3.78 -9.05
C THR A 24 -0.93 -4.57 -8.09
N ARG A 25 -1.24 -3.99 -6.92
CA ARG A 25 -1.99 -4.68 -5.86
C ARG A 25 -2.92 -3.75 -5.10
N PRO A 26 -3.94 -4.28 -4.41
CA PRO A 26 -4.78 -3.46 -3.54
C PRO A 26 -3.94 -2.92 -2.37
N VAL A 27 -4.18 -1.66 -2.02
CA VAL A 27 -3.57 -0.96 -0.90
C VAL A 27 -4.66 -0.24 -0.09
N LEU A 28 -4.50 -0.21 1.23
CA LEU A 28 -5.38 0.51 2.15
C LEU A 28 -4.80 1.90 2.44
N ILE A 29 -5.60 2.94 2.30
CA ILE A 29 -5.20 4.31 2.67
C ILE A 29 -5.19 4.45 4.19
N ILE A 30 -4.02 4.79 4.77
CA ILE A 30 -3.86 4.97 6.22
C ILE A 30 -3.53 6.40 6.64
N GLN A 31 -3.12 7.26 5.70
CA GLN A 31 -2.89 8.68 5.93
C GLN A 31 -4.18 9.41 6.34
N ASN A 32 -4.04 10.48 7.14
CA ASN A 32 -5.15 11.32 7.56
C ASN A 32 -5.75 12.12 6.39
N ASP A 33 -7.05 12.43 6.46
CA ASP A 33 -7.78 13.06 5.35
C ASP A 33 -7.31 14.50 5.04
N ILE A 34 -6.82 15.24 6.04
CA ILE A 34 -6.23 16.56 5.81
C ILE A 34 -4.99 16.41 4.92
N GLY A 35 -4.11 15.45 5.23
CA GLY A 35 -2.96 15.12 4.40
C GLY A 35 -3.37 14.71 2.99
N ASN A 36 -4.36 13.82 2.85
CA ASN A 36 -4.85 13.36 1.54
C ASN A 36 -5.48 14.49 0.70
N GLN A 37 -6.04 15.51 1.35
CA GLN A 37 -6.66 16.64 0.65
C GLN A 37 -5.64 17.58 0.02
N TYR A 38 -4.51 17.83 0.70
CA TYR A 38 -3.54 18.85 0.28
C TYR A 38 -2.23 18.28 -0.26
N SER A 39 -1.89 17.03 0.06
CA SER A 39 -0.64 16.40 -0.38
C SER A 39 -0.80 15.70 -1.73
N PRO A 40 0.21 15.77 -2.61
CA PRO A 40 0.27 14.92 -3.80
C PRO A 40 0.63 13.45 -3.46
N THR A 41 1.07 13.18 -2.23
CA THR A 41 1.44 11.84 -1.76
C THR A 41 0.49 11.34 -0.68
N THR A 42 0.34 10.01 -0.60
CA THR A 42 -0.50 9.34 0.40
C THR A 42 0.22 8.13 0.98
N ILE A 43 0.11 7.92 2.30
CA ILE A 43 0.63 6.73 2.98
C ILE A 43 -0.40 5.59 2.88
N VAL A 44 0.06 4.42 2.42
CA VAL A 44 -0.75 3.23 2.20
C VAL A 44 -0.15 1.98 2.82
N ALA A 45 -0.98 0.99 3.11
CA ALA A 45 -0.55 -0.36 3.50
C ALA A 45 -0.87 -1.36 2.39
N ALA A 46 0.13 -2.12 1.93
CA ALA A 46 -0.06 -3.13 0.89
C ALA A 46 -0.87 -4.32 1.39
N ILE A 47 -1.90 -4.71 0.62
CA ILE A 47 -2.71 -5.90 0.90
C ILE A 47 -2.17 -7.07 0.07
N THR A 48 -2.14 -8.26 0.68
CA THR A 48 -1.71 -9.51 0.03
C THR A 48 -2.75 -10.61 0.26
N SER A 49 -2.99 -11.45 -0.74
CA SER A 49 -3.76 -12.69 -0.61
C SER A 49 -2.88 -13.87 -0.16
N GLN A 50 -1.55 -13.72 -0.17
CA GLN A 50 -0.61 -14.72 0.33
C GLN A 50 -0.46 -14.54 1.84
N ILE A 51 -1.14 -15.39 2.61
CA ILE A 51 -1.18 -15.33 4.09
C ILE A 51 0.09 -15.94 4.70
N ALA A 52 0.79 -16.82 3.97
CA ALA A 52 2.05 -17.41 4.40
C ALA A 52 3.22 -16.68 3.73
N LYS A 53 4.02 -15.92 4.50
CA LYS A 53 5.41 -15.66 4.10
C LYS A 53 6.14 -17.01 4.11
N ALA A 54 6.96 -17.27 3.08
CA ALA A 54 7.89 -18.40 3.11
C ALA A 54 8.63 -18.38 4.46
N LYS A 55 8.70 -19.54 5.15
CA LYS A 55 9.37 -19.66 6.44
C LYS A 55 10.80 -19.12 6.31
N LEU A 56 11.05 -17.93 6.85
CA LEU A 56 12.39 -17.41 7.01
C LEU A 56 13.08 -18.30 8.06
N PRO A 57 14.27 -18.86 7.79
CA PRO A 57 15.02 -19.56 8.82
C PRO A 57 15.35 -18.58 9.95
N THR A 58 14.97 -18.93 11.18
CA THR A 58 15.32 -18.22 12.42
C THR A 58 16.73 -18.55 12.87
#